data_AF-A0A926S5A4-F1
#
_entry.id   AF-A0A926S5A4-F1
#
_cell.length_a   1.000
_cell.length_b   1.000
_cell.length_c   1.000
_cell.angle_alpha   90.00
_cell.angle_beta   90.00
_cell.angle_gamma   90.00
#
_symmetry.space_group_name_H-M   'P 1'
#
loop_
_entity.id
_entity.type
_entity.pdbx_description
1 polymer ?
#
loop_
_entity_poly.entity_id
_entity_poly.type
_entity_poly.pdbx_seq_one_letter_code
_entity_poly.pdbx_strand_id
1 'polypeptide(L)'
;MFKIISALTLFISVSVHAQTPDSLLKPSPIKTLTTQQYNALIKGEDQYGMGLVAELNGLPSPDRALKYKKELDLSPTQVATFTKLAVELKRKKIEMGNFIVTNETKLETMFRTKKLNESDLIFYTNRYGLYQGELRNAILQASLKTWQLLSPQQVNKLLTFKKS
;
A
#
# COMPACT_ATOMS: atom_id res chain seq x y z
N MET A 1 6.71 26.44 -59.61
CA MET A 1 7.31 26.20 -58.27
C MET A 1 6.26 26.51 -57.22
N PHE A 2 5.75 25.53 -56.47
CA PHE A 2 5.29 25.67 -55.08
C PHE A 2 5.01 24.25 -54.55
N LYS A 3 5.89 23.75 -53.68
CA LYS A 3 5.73 22.45 -53.00
C LYS A 3 4.91 22.68 -51.73
N ILE A 4 3.80 21.97 -51.58
CA ILE A 4 3.00 21.96 -50.36
C ILE A 4 3.63 20.94 -49.41
N ILE A 5 4.16 21.41 -48.29
CA ILE A 5 4.64 20.57 -47.19
C ILE A 5 3.46 20.43 -46.21
N SER A 6 2.80 19.27 -46.20
CA SER A 6 1.85 18.92 -45.15
C SER A 6 2.60 18.58 -43.87
N ALA A 7 2.51 19.43 -42.87
CA ALA A 7 2.97 19.15 -41.53
C ALA A 7 1.92 18.27 -40.82
N LEU A 8 2.30 17.01 -40.55
CA LEU A 8 1.51 16.07 -39.75
C LEU A 8 1.80 16.34 -38.27
N THR A 9 0.92 17.10 -37.60
CA THR A 9 0.98 17.29 -36.14
C THR A 9 0.48 16.04 -35.43
N LEU A 10 1.40 15.29 -34.83
CA LEU A 10 1.14 14.16 -33.96
C LEU A 10 0.68 14.67 -32.58
N PHE A 11 -0.61 14.51 -32.25
CA PHE A 11 -1.11 14.76 -30.91
C PHE A 11 -0.66 13.63 -29.97
N ILE A 12 0.31 13.90 -29.11
CA ILE A 12 0.65 13.02 -27.98
C ILE A 12 -0.34 13.33 -26.87
N SER A 13 -1.31 12.44 -26.67
CA SER A 13 -2.23 12.50 -25.53
C SER A 13 -1.48 12.15 -24.26
N VAL A 14 -1.10 13.17 -23.48
CA VAL A 14 -0.61 12.97 -22.12
C VAL A 14 -1.82 12.69 -21.23
N SER A 15 -2.02 11.42 -20.85
CA SER A 15 -3.04 11.06 -19.86
C SER A 15 -2.61 11.54 -18.48
N VAL A 16 -2.99 12.77 -18.13
CA VAL A 16 -2.92 13.28 -16.76
C VAL A 16 -3.89 12.45 -15.91
N HIS A 17 -3.37 11.52 -15.11
CA HIS A 17 -4.15 10.84 -14.09
C HIS A 17 -4.36 11.81 -12.91
N ALA A 18 -5.29 12.75 -13.07
CA ALA A 18 -5.87 13.43 -11.93
C ALA A 18 -6.60 12.37 -11.09
N GLN A 19 -6.18 12.16 -9.85
CA GLN A 19 -6.94 11.38 -8.88
C GLN A 19 -8.27 12.12 -8.65
N THR A 20 -9.31 11.73 -9.38
CA THR A 20 -10.65 12.27 -9.19
C THR A 20 -11.17 11.83 -7.83
N PRO A 21 -11.66 12.75 -6.98
CA PRO A 21 -12.55 12.40 -5.87
C PRO A 21 -13.69 11.53 -6.42
N ASP A 22 -14.09 10.49 -5.69
CA ASP A 22 -14.96 9.43 -6.23
C ASP A 22 -16.18 9.94 -7.00
N SER A 23 -16.59 9.11 -7.96
CA SER A 23 -17.91 9.13 -8.58
C SER A 23 -19.03 9.37 -7.55
N LEU A 24 -19.97 10.25 -7.90
CA LEU A 24 -21.12 10.72 -7.12
C LEU A 24 -22.02 9.61 -6.54
N LEU A 25 -21.79 8.35 -6.92
CA LEU A 25 -22.61 7.20 -6.52
C LEU A 25 -22.28 6.67 -5.12
N LYS A 26 -21.03 6.80 -4.64
CA LYS A 26 -20.61 6.46 -3.26
C LYS A 26 -19.41 7.32 -2.85
N PRO A 27 -19.63 8.48 -2.23
CA PRO A 27 -18.54 9.32 -1.77
C PRO A 27 -17.79 8.64 -0.61
N SER A 28 -16.46 8.69 -0.64
CA SER A 28 -15.62 8.33 0.50
C SER A 28 -16.05 9.09 1.76
N PRO A 29 -16.00 8.46 2.96
CA PRO A 29 -16.26 9.15 4.22
C PRO A 29 -15.34 10.35 4.48
N ILE A 30 -14.18 10.40 3.82
CA ILE A 30 -13.24 11.53 3.87
C ILE A 30 -13.00 12.02 2.45
N LYS A 31 -13.27 13.30 2.17
CA LYS A 31 -13.16 13.89 0.82
C LYS A 31 -11.73 13.91 0.25
N THR A 32 -10.71 13.86 1.10
CA THR A 32 -9.30 13.84 0.70
C THR A 32 -8.81 12.44 0.33
N LEU A 33 -9.63 11.41 0.50
CA LEU A 33 -9.32 10.03 0.13
C LEU A 33 -10.38 9.51 -0.85
N THR A 34 -9.97 8.74 -1.85
CA THR A 34 -10.93 7.96 -2.65
C THR A 34 -11.51 6.81 -1.81
N THR A 35 -12.64 6.25 -2.23
CA THR A 35 -13.32 5.13 -1.59
C THR A 35 -12.41 3.92 -1.59
N GLN A 36 -11.64 3.74 -2.66
CA GLN A 36 -10.62 2.70 -2.72
C GLN A 36 -9.54 2.92 -1.66
N GLN A 37 -8.96 4.13 -1.55
CA GLN A 37 -7.93 4.43 -0.56
C GLN A 37 -8.45 4.27 0.87
N TYR A 38 -9.64 4.80 1.16
CA TYR A 38 -10.28 4.67 2.46
C TYR A 38 -10.51 3.20 2.82
N ASN A 39 -11.11 2.42 1.91
CA ASN A 39 -11.36 1.01 2.12
C ASN A 39 -10.08 0.20 2.30
N ALA A 40 -9.03 0.51 1.54
CA ALA A 40 -7.75 -0.17 1.69
C ALA A 40 -7.13 0.10 3.06
N LEU A 41 -7.16 1.35 3.54
CA LEU A 41 -6.64 1.71 4.86
C LEU A 41 -7.39 0.98 5.98
N ILE A 42 -8.72 1.02 5.99
CA ILE A 42 -9.53 0.41 7.07
C ILE A 42 -9.52 -1.13 7.02
N LYS A 43 -9.28 -1.75 5.85
CA LYS A 43 -9.18 -3.21 5.69
C LYS A 43 -7.74 -3.73 5.85
N GLY A 44 -6.75 -2.83 5.90
CA GLY A 44 -5.34 -3.18 5.98
C GLY A 44 -4.78 -3.75 4.67
N GLU A 45 -5.20 -3.21 3.54
CA GLU A 45 -4.68 -3.55 2.20
C GLU A 45 -3.47 -2.66 1.87
N ASP A 46 -2.47 -3.22 1.16
CA ASP A 46 -1.29 -2.46 0.73
C ASP A 46 -1.56 -1.71 -0.58
N GLN A 47 -2.33 -0.62 -0.49
CA GLN A 47 -2.72 0.19 -1.65
C GLN A 47 -1.54 0.94 -2.30
N TYR A 48 -0.47 1.18 -1.55
CA TYR A 48 0.65 2.02 -2.00
C TYR A 48 1.87 1.22 -2.47
N GLY A 49 1.78 -0.11 -2.53
CA GLY A 49 2.91 -0.96 -2.90
C GLY A 49 4.08 -0.85 -1.91
N MET A 50 3.79 -0.64 -0.63
CA MET A 50 4.79 -0.44 0.43
C MET A 50 5.76 -1.62 0.56
N GLY A 51 5.28 -2.83 0.26
CA GLY A 51 6.09 -4.06 0.26
C GLY A 51 6.87 -4.33 -1.01
N LEU A 52 6.75 -3.52 -2.07
CA LEU A 52 7.27 -3.85 -3.39
C LEU A 52 8.78 -4.14 -3.41
N VAL A 53 9.57 -3.41 -2.60
CA VAL A 53 11.02 -3.67 -2.49
C VAL A 53 11.33 -5.08 -1.98
N ALA A 54 10.54 -5.61 -1.04
CA ALA A 54 10.73 -6.98 -0.56
C ALA A 54 10.34 -7.99 -1.66
N GLU A 55 9.20 -7.77 -2.32
CA GLU A 55 8.73 -8.65 -3.39
C GLU A 55 9.68 -8.73 -4.59
N LEU A 56 10.25 -7.59 -4.99
CA LEU A 56 11.22 -7.54 -6.08
C LEU A 56 12.54 -8.26 -5.75
N ASN A 57 12.89 -8.36 -4.46
CA ASN A 57 14.11 -8.99 -3.98
C ASN A 57 13.88 -10.39 -3.40
N GLY A 58 12.73 -11.00 -3.67
CA GLY A 58 12.44 -12.38 -3.27
C GLY A 58 12.22 -12.59 -1.78
N LEU A 59 11.84 -11.54 -1.05
CA LEU A 59 11.40 -11.60 0.34
C LEU A 59 9.86 -11.61 0.35
N PRO A 60 9.21 -12.78 0.46
CA PRO A 60 7.77 -12.87 0.35
C PRO A 60 7.04 -12.42 1.61
N SER A 61 5.78 -11.99 1.45
CA SER A 61 4.88 -11.78 2.58
C SER A 61 4.47 -13.11 3.24
N PRO A 62 4.05 -13.10 4.53
CA PRO A 62 3.54 -14.30 5.19
C PRO A 62 2.32 -14.89 4.47
N ASP A 63 1.41 -14.05 3.96
CA ASP A 63 0.24 -14.48 3.19
C ASP A 63 0.65 -15.22 1.91
N ARG A 64 1.71 -14.76 1.24
CA ARG A 64 2.23 -15.41 0.03
C ARG A 64 2.82 -16.79 0.36
N ALA A 65 3.56 -16.92 1.45
CA ALA A 65 4.07 -18.22 1.89
C ALA A 65 2.92 -19.19 2.26
N LEU A 66 1.92 -18.69 3.00
CA LEU A 66 0.74 -19.48 3.40
C LEU A 66 -0.11 -19.92 2.19
N LYS A 67 -0.23 -19.08 1.15
CA LYS A 67 -0.95 -19.39 -0.08
C LYS A 67 -0.42 -20.66 -0.75
N TYR A 68 0.89 -20.88 -0.72
CA TYR A 68 1.56 -22.03 -1.34
C TYR A 68 2.05 -23.06 -0.30
N LYS A 69 1.40 -23.14 0.87
CA LYS A 69 1.90 -23.94 2.00
C LYS A 69 2.10 -25.42 1.66
N LYS A 70 1.26 -26.01 0.81
CA LYS A 70 1.34 -27.42 0.42
C LYS A 70 2.49 -27.62 -0.56
N GLU A 71 2.60 -26.73 -1.52
CA GLU A 71 3.62 -26.77 -2.57
C GLU A 71 5.01 -26.52 -2.00
N LEU A 72 5.13 -25.68 -0.97
CA LEU A 72 6.39 -25.43 -0.26
C LEU A 72 6.73 -26.48 0.80
N ASP A 73 5.83 -27.45 1.05
CA ASP A 73 5.94 -28.41 2.14
C ASP A 73 6.24 -27.71 3.49
N LEU A 74 5.46 -26.67 3.80
CA LEU A 74 5.64 -25.93 5.04
C LEU A 74 5.35 -26.84 6.23
N SER A 75 6.28 -26.88 7.19
CA SER A 75 6.06 -27.62 8.42
C SER A 75 4.88 -27.04 9.22
N PRO A 76 4.21 -27.84 10.06
CA PRO A 76 3.15 -27.33 10.93
C PRO A 76 3.57 -26.10 11.75
N THR A 77 4.83 -26.08 12.20
CA THR A 77 5.43 -24.95 12.92
C THR A 77 5.59 -23.71 12.04
N GLN A 78 6.03 -23.85 10.79
CA GLN A 78 6.12 -22.74 9.83
C GLN A 78 4.72 -22.17 9.54
N VAL A 79 3.72 -23.03 9.32
CA VAL A 79 2.33 -22.61 9.08
C VAL A 79 1.78 -21.83 10.28
N ALA A 80 1.96 -22.33 11.50
CA ALA A 80 1.51 -21.64 12.71
C ALA A 80 2.20 -20.27 12.87
N THR A 81 3.51 -20.22 12.63
CA THR A 81 4.31 -18.99 12.74
C THR A 81 3.90 -17.95 11.70
N PHE A 82 3.75 -18.34 10.44
CA PHE A 82 3.32 -17.42 9.38
C PHE A 82 1.88 -16.97 9.56
N THR A 83 0.98 -17.84 10.05
CA THR A 83 -0.40 -17.44 10.37
C THR A 83 -0.42 -16.36 11.45
N LYS A 84 0.36 -16.53 12.52
CA LYS A 84 0.49 -15.50 13.57
C LYS A 84 1.06 -14.19 13.00
N LEU A 85 2.09 -14.29 12.17
CA LEU A 85 2.71 -13.11 11.55
C LEU A 85 1.75 -12.36 10.61
N ALA A 86 0.95 -13.08 9.83
CA ALA A 86 -0.07 -12.50 8.95
C ALA A 86 -1.18 -11.79 9.75
N VAL A 87 -1.65 -12.41 10.85
CA VAL A 87 -2.64 -11.82 11.75
C VAL A 87 -2.12 -10.53 12.37
N GLU A 88 -0.89 -10.55 12.92
CA GLU A 88 -0.29 -9.35 13.51
C GLU A 88 -0.03 -8.25 12.47
N LEU A 89 0.45 -8.63 11.28
CA LEU A 89 0.64 -7.67 10.19
C LEU A 89 -0.70 -7.02 9.82
N LYS A 90 -1.77 -7.80 9.63
CA LYS A 90 -3.09 -7.27 9.30
C LYS A 90 -3.61 -6.34 10.40
N ARG A 91 -3.46 -6.71 11.67
CA ARG A 91 -3.81 -5.86 12.80
C ARG A 91 -3.06 -4.52 12.74
N LYS A 92 -1.75 -4.54 12.51
CA LYS A 92 -0.92 -3.32 12.42
C LYS A 92 -1.28 -2.47 11.21
N LYS A 93 -1.57 -3.08 10.05
CA LYS A 93 -2.03 -2.34 8.86
C LYS A 93 -3.34 -1.60 9.12
N ILE A 94 -4.31 -2.26 9.76
CA ILE A 94 -5.59 -1.64 10.14
C ILE A 94 -5.38 -0.53 11.17
N GLU A 95 -4.53 -0.76 12.18
CA GLU A 95 -4.17 0.24 13.19
C GLU A 95 -3.60 1.52 12.55
N MET A 96 -2.59 1.38 11.67
CA MET A 96 -2.00 2.52 10.96
C MET A 96 -2.99 3.15 9.98
N GLY A 97 -3.80 2.35 9.29
CA GLY A 97 -4.86 2.84 8.41
C GLY A 97 -5.84 3.75 9.14
N ASN A 98 -6.30 3.35 10.33
CA ASN A 98 -7.18 4.17 11.15
C ASN A 98 -6.51 5.47 11.64
N PHE A 99 -5.22 5.44 11.97
CA PHE A 99 -4.48 6.66 12.32
C PHE A 99 -4.34 7.61 11.13
N ILE A 100 -4.04 7.09 9.93
CA ILE A 100 -3.97 7.89 8.70
C ILE A 100 -5.34 8.53 8.42
N VAL A 101 -6.42 7.75 8.44
CA VAL A 101 -7.80 8.23 8.24
C VAL A 101 -8.17 9.32 9.26
N THR A 102 -7.82 9.13 10.54
CA THR A 102 -8.08 10.12 11.59
C THR A 102 -7.29 11.40 11.37
N ASN A 103 -6.01 11.28 10.99
CA ASN A 103 -5.12 12.40 10.71
C ASN A 103 -5.64 13.23 9.52
N GLU A 104 -6.01 12.55 8.43
CA GLU A 104 -6.60 13.18 7.23
C GLU A 104 -7.93 13.88 7.53
N THR A 105 -8.78 13.27 8.37
CA THR A 105 -10.03 13.91 8.81
C THR A 105 -9.76 15.22 9.57
N LYS A 106 -8.73 15.25 10.43
CA LYS A 106 -8.35 16.44 11.18
C LYS A 106 -7.82 17.53 10.26
N LEU A 107 -6.93 17.18 9.33
CA LEU A 107 -6.45 18.11 8.31
C LEU A 107 -7.61 18.68 7.48
N GLU A 108 -8.46 17.82 6.92
CA GLU A 108 -9.65 18.24 6.15
C GLU A 108 -10.49 19.25 6.94
N THR A 109 -10.78 18.95 8.21
CA THR A 109 -11.61 19.83 9.05
C THR A 109 -10.92 21.18 9.32
N MET A 110 -9.63 21.19 9.61
CA MET A 110 -8.88 22.43 9.87
C MET A 110 -8.81 23.32 8.62
N PHE A 111 -8.54 22.74 7.46
CA PHE A 111 -8.55 23.46 6.18
C PHE A 111 -9.96 23.98 5.83
N ARG A 112 -10.98 23.12 5.93
CA ARG A 112 -12.37 23.49 5.63
C ARG A 112 -12.88 24.61 6.54
N THR A 113 -12.50 24.60 7.80
CA THR A 113 -12.91 25.63 8.78
C THR A 113 -11.99 26.85 8.81
N LYS A 114 -10.88 26.84 8.05
CA LYS A 114 -9.83 27.87 8.09
C LYS A 114 -9.25 28.11 9.49
N LYS A 115 -9.22 27.07 10.33
CA LYS A 115 -8.71 27.07 11.71
C LYS A 115 -7.38 26.32 11.80
N LEU A 116 -6.48 26.59 10.86
CA LEU A 116 -5.15 26.00 10.79
C LEU A 116 -4.12 27.11 10.98
N ASN A 117 -3.09 26.86 11.79
CA ASN A 117 -1.88 27.66 11.81
C ASN A 117 -0.68 26.81 11.33
N GLU A 118 0.48 27.45 11.17
CA GLU A 118 1.69 26.77 10.68
C GLU A 118 2.14 25.62 11.58
N SER A 119 2.01 25.77 12.90
CA SER A 119 2.40 24.72 13.85
C SER A 119 1.51 23.48 13.77
N ASP A 120 0.20 23.67 13.59
CA ASP A 120 -0.75 22.58 13.35
C ASP A 120 -0.41 21.85 12.05
N LEU A 121 -0.13 22.61 10.99
CA LEU A 121 0.22 22.03 9.68
C LEU A 121 1.45 21.14 9.80
N ILE A 122 2.55 21.65 10.37
CA ILE A 122 3.79 20.90 10.60
C ILE A 122 3.52 19.64 11.42
N PHE A 123 2.72 19.76 12.49
CA PHE A 123 2.39 18.64 13.36
C PHE A 123 1.68 17.51 12.60
N TYR A 124 0.58 17.82 11.91
CA TYR A 124 -0.24 16.82 11.24
C TYR A 124 0.43 16.22 9.99
N THR A 125 1.26 16.98 9.27
CA THR A 125 2.03 16.43 8.15
C THR A 125 3.16 15.51 8.61
N ASN A 126 3.85 15.85 9.71
CA ASN A 126 4.87 14.98 10.30
C ASN A 126 4.25 13.69 10.86
N ARG A 127 3.07 13.78 11.48
CA ARG A 127 2.31 12.61 11.95
C ARG A 127 1.89 11.71 10.79
N TYR A 128 1.42 12.29 9.68
CA TYR A 128 1.12 11.53 8.47
C TYR A 128 2.36 10.74 7.99
N GLY A 129 3.51 11.41 7.87
CA GLY A 129 4.77 10.78 7.50
C GLY A 129 5.16 9.63 8.44
N LEU A 130 5.00 9.83 9.75
CA LEU A 130 5.25 8.80 10.76
C LEU A 130 4.33 7.58 10.57
N TYR A 131 3.02 7.78 10.38
CA TYR A 131 2.09 6.65 10.21
C TYR A 131 2.35 5.86 8.93
N GLN A 132 2.69 6.54 7.83
CA GLN A 132 3.09 5.89 6.58
C GLN A 132 4.40 5.11 6.75
N GLY A 133 5.37 5.68 7.46
CA GLY A 133 6.63 5.02 7.78
C GLY A 133 6.44 3.75 8.61
N GLU A 134 5.63 3.83 9.67
CA GLU A 134 5.27 2.69 10.52
C GLU A 134 4.54 1.59 9.75
N LEU A 135 3.61 1.96 8.86
CA LEU A 135 2.92 1.01 7.99
C LEU A 135 3.91 0.27 7.08
N ARG A 136 4.80 1.00 6.41
CA ARG A 136 5.82 0.42 5.54
C ARG A 136 6.78 -0.48 6.32
N ASN A 137 7.23 -0.02 7.48
CA ASN A 137 8.10 -0.79 8.37
C ASN A 137 7.45 -2.14 8.75
N ALA A 138 6.19 -2.14 9.18
CA ALA A 138 5.48 -3.37 9.54
C ALA A 138 5.43 -4.38 8.38
N ILE A 139 5.16 -3.90 7.16
CA ILE A 139 5.11 -4.71 5.94
C ILE A 139 6.48 -5.34 5.62
N LEU A 140 7.54 -4.53 5.66
CA LEU A 140 8.88 -4.99 5.34
C LEU A 140 9.43 -5.93 6.43
N GLN A 141 9.17 -5.65 7.70
CA GLN A 141 9.53 -6.54 8.80
C GLN A 141 8.84 -7.90 8.70
N ALA A 142 7.56 -7.93 8.34
CA ALA A 142 6.86 -9.19 8.12
C ALA A 142 7.48 -9.98 6.97
N SER A 143 7.80 -9.31 5.85
CA SER A 143 8.43 -9.96 4.69
C SER A 143 9.83 -10.50 5.01
N LEU A 144 10.63 -9.72 5.75
CA LEU A 144 11.96 -10.12 6.23
C LEU A 144 11.88 -11.36 7.13
N LYS A 145 10.98 -11.36 8.12
CA LYS A 145 10.78 -12.49 9.04
C LYS A 145 10.29 -13.74 8.31
N THR A 146 9.38 -13.59 7.35
CA THR A 146 8.93 -14.72 6.53
C THR A 146 10.08 -15.32 5.75
N TRP A 147 10.88 -14.50 5.07
CA TRP A 147 12.06 -14.96 4.32
C TRP A 147 13.08 -15.69 5.22
N GLN A 148 13.39 -15.15 6.40
CA GLN A 148 14.33 -15.76 7.36
C GLN A 148 13.91 -17.15 7.85
N LEU A 149 12.61 -17.46 7.80
CA LEU A 149 12.04 -18.71 8.29
C LEU A 149 11.76 -19.73 7.17
N LEU A 150 12.00 -19.35 5.92
CA LEU A 150 11.94 -20.26 4.77
C LEU A 150 13.34 -20.82 4.49
N SER A 151 13.42 -22.08 4.07
CA SER A 151 14.67 -22.61 3.54
C SER A 151 14.98 -22.00 2.17
N PRO A 152 16.25 -21.98 1.73
CA PRO A 152 16.60 -21.55 0.38
C PRO A 152 15.82 -22.28 -0.72
N GLN A 153 15.55 -23.58 -0.54
CA GLN A 153 14.74 -24.38 -1.45
C GLN A 153 13.29 -23.89 -1.51
N GLN A 154 12.69 -23.57 -0.35
CA GLN A 154 11.33 -23.03 -0.28
C GLN A 154 11.25 -21.64 -0.94
N VAL A 155 12.23 -20.77 -0.71
CA VAL A 155 12.31 -19.45 -1.36
C VAL A 155 12.39 -19.61 -2.88
N ASN A 156 13.31 -20.43 -3.38
CA ASN A 156 13.47 -20.66 -4.81
C ASN A 156 12.19 -21.23 -5.44
N LYS A 157 11.53 -22.18 -4.77
CA LYS A 157 10.24 -22.72 -5.24
C LYS A 157 9.16 -21.65 -5.27
N LEU A 158 9.08 -20.81 -4.25
CA LEU A 158 8.08 -19.73 -4.19
C LEU A 158 8.25 -18.70 -5.31
N LEU A 159 9.50 -18.40 -5.69
CA LEU A 159 9.81 -17.46 -6.78
C LEU A 159 9.30 -17.96 -8.15
N THR A 160 9.11 -19.27 -8.33
CA THR A 160 8.53 -19.83 -9.56
C THR A 160 7.02 -19.59 -9.68
N PHE A 161 6.32 -19.31 -8.58
CA PHE A 161 4.88 -19.05 -8.63
C PHE A 161 4.60 -17.63 -9.10
N LYS A 162 3.67 -17.49 -10.05
CA LYS A 162 3.25 -16.19 -10.58
C LYS A 162 2.91 -15.23 -9.44
N LYS A 163 3.45 -14.02 -9.54
CA LYS A 163 3.07 -12.89 -8.69
C LYS A 163 1.61 -12.55 -9.05
N SER A 164 0.69 -12.80 -8.11
CA SER A 164 -0.74 -12.51 -8.26
C SER A 164 -1.04 -11.10 -7.83
#